data_AF-A0A832SEH6-F1
#
_entry.id   AF-A0A832SEH6-F1
#
_cell.length_a   1.000
_cell.length_b   1.000
_cell.length_c   1.000
_cell.angle_alpha   90.00
_cell.angle_beta   90.00
_cell.angle_gamma   90.00
#
_symmetry.space_group_name_H-M   'P 1'
#
loop_
_entity.id
_entity.type
_entity.pdbx_description
1 polymer ?
#
loop_
_entity_poly.entity_id
_entity_poly.type
_entity_poly.pdbx_seq_one_letter_code
_entity_poly.pdbx_strand_id
1 'polypeptide(L)'
;MTDCDLCGKAIPTVIPVRVIRPLLKFAYPNGVWKGLCETCLDSAQKTYLEVNKNQPSCRKGKCALCGDKTGVFPVELQVPDFSKGIVKKDVDLCYRCLKGVDEAYIRHKKEQIEMEHGYH
;
A
#
# COMPACT_ATOMS: atom_id res chain seq x y z
N MET A 1 -6.99 17.82 -0.73
CA MET A 1 -7.46 16.42 -0.54
C MET A 1 -6.73 15.56 -1.55
N THR A 2 -6.31 14.38 -1.14
CA THR A 2 -5.58 13.41 -1.97
C THR A 2 -6.29 12.07 -1.89
N ASP A 3 -6.35 11.36 -3.00
CA ASP A 3 -6.99 10.05 -3.06
C ASP A 3 -6.02 8.95 -2.66
N CYS A 4 -6.50 7.97 -1.90
CA CYS A 4 -5.76 6.74 -1.66
C CYS A 4 -5.59 5.97 -2.97
N ASP A 5 -4.34 5.68 -3.36
CA ASP A 5 -3.99 4.98 -4.60
C ASP A 5 -4.50 3.53 -4.67
N LEU A 6 -5.04 2.97 -3.57
CA LEU A 6 -5.60 1.60 -3.54
C LEU A 6 -7.14 1.58 -3.50
N CYS A 7 -7.75 2.27 -2.54
CA CYS A 7 -9.20 2.25 -2.36
C CYS A 7 -9.93 3.45 -3.00
N GLY A 8 -9.20 4.49 -3.45
CA GLY A 8 -9.79 5.71 -4.02
C GLY A 8 -10.45 6.63 -2.99
N LYS A 9 -10.32 6.35 -1.69
CA LYS A 9 -10.86 7.22 -0.63
C LYS A 9 -10.14 8.56 -0.65
N ALA A 10 -10.89 9.65 -0.86
CA ALA A 10 -10.39 11.02 -0.71
C ALA A 10 -10.19 11.35 0.77
N ILE A 11 -8.96 11.67 1.17
CA ILE A 11 -8.62 12.05 2.55
C ILE A 11 -7.69 13.28 2.59
N PRO A 12 -7.62 14.00 3.72
CA PRO A 12 -6.75 15.17 3.84
C PRO A 12 -5.26 14.82 3.68
N THR A 13 -4.84 13.71 4.30
CA THR A 13 -3.44 13.27 4.34
C THR A 13 -3.35 11.79 4.02
N VAL A 14 -2.41 11.44 3.15
CA VAL A 14 -2.07 10.06 2.79
C VAL A 14 -0.67 9.71 3.28
N ILE A 15 -0.43 8.43 3.54
CA ILE A 15 0.87 7.92 3.96
C ILE A 15 1.69 7.60 2.70
N PRO A 16 2.86 8.23 2.51
CA PRO A 16 3.64 8.05 1.31
C PRO A 16 4.33 6.67 1.29
N VAL A 17 4.13 5.93 0.22
CA VAL A 17 4.75 4.63 -0.08
C VAL A 17 5.59 4.76 -1.35
N ARG A 18 6.85 4.36 -1.29
CA ARG A 18 7.75 4.42 -2.43
C ARG A 18 7.54 3.21 -3.34
N VAL A 19 7.31 3.45 -4.64
CA VAL A 19 7.08 2.36 -5.61
C VAL A 19 7.95 2.53 -6.85
N ILE A 20 8.57 1.44 -7.30
CA ILE A 20 9.33 1.43 -8.55
C ILE A 20 8.38 1.11 -9.70
N ARG A 21 8.10 2.08 -10.57
CA ARG A 21 7.33 1.88 -11.80
C ARG A 21 8.28 1.59 -12.97
N PRO A 22 8.33 0.36 -13.52
CA PRO A 22 9.28 0.02 -14.59
C PRO A 22 9.20 0.96 -15.80
N LEU A 23 7.98 1.33 -16.21
CA LEU A 23 7.72 2.24 -17.33
C LEU A 23 8.24 3.67 -17.10
N LEU A 24 8.44 4.07 -15.84
CA LEU A 24 8.89 5.40 -15.46
C LEU A 24 10.34 5.40 -14.96
N LYS A 25 11.05 4.27 -15.00
CA LYS A 25 12.40 4.13 -14.44
C LYS A 25 13.41 5.12 -15.02
N PHE A 26 13.25 5.50 -16.29
CA PHE A 26 14.11 6.48 -16.95
C PHE A 26 14.00 7.87 -16.31
N ALA A 27 12.78 8.35 -16.04
CA ALA A 27 12.53 9.66 -15.45
C ALA A 27 12.63 9.65 -13.91
N TYR A 28 12.29 8.52 -13.29
CA TYR A 28 12.24 8.33 -11.84
C TYR A 28 13.01 7.06 -11.46
N PRO A 29 14.36 7.08 -11.53
CA PRO A 29 15.19 5.90 -11.24
C PRO A 29 15.02 5.40 -9.80
N ASN A 30 14.68 6.35 -8.93
CA ASN A 30 14.45 6.19 -7.52
C ASN A 30 13.01 5.77 -7.18
N GLY A 31 12.13 5.59 -8.16
CA GLY A 31 10.71 5.34 -7.94
C GLY A 31 9.89 6.60 -7.78
N VAL A 32 8.58 6.40 -7.62
CA VAL A 32 7.58 7.45 -7.42
C VAL A 32 6.88 7.24 -6.08
N TRP A 33 6.32 8.31 -5.54
CA TRP A 33 5.51 8.24 -4.32
C TRP A 33 4.06 7.93 -4.66
N LYS A 34 3.48 7.01 -3.89
CA LYS A 34 2.05 6.67 -3.86
C LYS A 34 1.50 6.98 -2.49
N GLY A 35 0.26 7.44 -2.40
CA GLY A 35 -0.38 7.80 -1.15
C GLY A 35 -1.41 6.75 -0.73
N LEU A 36 -1.26 6.15 0.44
CA LEU A 36 -2.23 5.20 1.01
C LEU A 36 -2.95 5.80 2.22
N CYS A 37 -4.23 5.45 2.38
CA CYS A 37 -4.89 5.63 3.67
C CYS A 37 -4.40 4.57 4.67
N GLU A 38 -4.52 4.84 5.96
CA GLU A 38 -4.06 3.95 7.04
C GLU A 38 -4.62 2.54 6.89
N THR A 39 -5.93 2.40 6.65
CA THR A 39 -6.56 1.07 6.49
C THR A 39 -6.01 0.28 5.30
N CYS A 40 -5.65 0.93 4.20
CA CYS A 40 -5.05 0.25 3.04
C CYS A 40 -3.59 -0.11 3.30
N LEU A 41 -2.86 0.73 4.05
CA LEU A 41 -1.51 0.44 4.49
C LEU A 41 -1.50 -0.79 5.41
N ASP A 42 -2.39 -0.84 6.38
CA ASP A 42 -2.53 -1.96 7.33
C ASP A 42 -2.88 -3.27 6.62
N SER A 43 -3.89 -3.26 5.74
CA SER A 43 -4.26 -4.44 4.93
C SER A 43 -3.07 -4.96 4.12
N ALA A 44 -2.35 -4.06 3.42
CA ALA A 44 -1.24 -4.46 2.57
C ALA A 44 -0.01 -4.91 3.40
N GLN A 45 0.23 -4.32 4.56
CA GLN A 45 1.29 -4.74 5.47
C GLN A 45 1.01 -6.12 6.05
N LYS A 46 -0.25 -6.40 6.42
CA LYS A 46 -0.65 -7.75 6.85
C LYS A 46 -0.35 -8.78 5.77
N THR A 47 -0.71 -8.50 4.51
CA THR A 47 -0.36 -9.39 3.38
C THR A 47 1.15 -9.55 3.22
N TYR A 48 1.94 -8.49 3.39
CA TYR A 48 3.40 -8.61 3.35
C TYR A 48 3.92 -9.58 4.41
N LEU A 49 3.47 -9.45 5.67
CA LEU A 49 3.89 -10.31 6.75
C LEU A 49 3.54 -11.79 6.48
N GLU A 50 2.34 -12.05 5.95
CA GLU A 50 1.91 -13.40 5.56
C GLU A 50 2.77 -13.97 4.44
N VAL A 51 3.03 -13.17 3.39
CA VAL A 51 3.85 -13.58 2.24
C VAL A 51 5.30 -13.82 2.66
N ASN A 52 5.85 -12.96 3.50
CA ASN A 52 7.23 -13.07 3.98
C ASN A 52 7.43 -14.29 4.88
N LYS A 53 6.44 -14.60 5.73
CA LYS A 53 6.50 -15.75 6.65
C LYS A 53 6.27 -17.09 5.95
N ASN A 54 5.25 -17.17 5.09
CA ASN A 54 4.77 -18.44 4.55
C ASN A 54 5.30 -18.75 3.15
N GLN A 55 5.91 -17.77 2.48
CA GLN A 55 6.38 -17.86 1.08
C GLN A 55 5.37 -18.55 0.15
N PRO A 56 4.10 -18.11 0.13
CA PRO A 56 3.08 -18.73 -0.71
C PRO A 56 3.41 -18.53 -2.19
N SER A 57 2.83 -19.39 -3.04
CA SER A 57 2.90 -19.17 -4.47
C SER A 57 2.20 -17.86 -4.86
N CYS A 58 2.79 -17.15 -5.82
CA CYS A 58 2.20 -15.94 -6.38
C CYS A 58 1.35 -16.26 -7.62
N ARG A 59 0.30 -15.47 -7.87
CA ARG A 59 -0.43 -15.50 -9.15
C ARG A 59 0.18 -14.53 -10.14
N LYS A 60 0.07 -14.77 -11.44
CA LYS A 60 0.46 -13.77 -12.46
C LYS A 60 -0.63 -12.70 -12.55
N GLY A 61 -0.25 -11.43 -12.44
CA GLY A 61 -1.20 -10.33 -12.52
C GLY A 61 -0.52 -8.97 -12.64
N LYS A 62 -1.33 -7.91 -12.63
CA LYS A 62 -0.86 -6.52 -12.68
C LYS A 62 -0.89 -5.93 -11.28
N CYS A 63 0.25 -5.45 -10.80
CA CYS A 63 0.34 -4.77 -9.51
C CYS A 63 -0.43 -3.43 -9.55
N ALA A 64 -1.34 -3.22 -8.60
CA ALA A 64 -2.15 -2.01 -8.50
C ALA A 64 -1.31 -0.75 -8.22
N LEU A 65 -0.19 -0.89 -7.50
CA LEU A 65 0.66 0.26 -7.14
C LEU A 65 1.65 0.65 -8.24
N CYS A 66 2.47 -0.28 -8.71
CA CYS A 66 3.50 0.04 -9.70
C CYS A 66 3.05 -0.14 -11.16
N GLY A 67 1.96 -0.88 -11.39
CA GLY A 67 1.44 -1.21 -12.71
C GLY A 67 2.23 -2.31 -13.45
N ASP A 68 3.25 -2.90 -12.81
CA ASP A 68 4.05 -3.98 -13.39
C ASP A 68 3.26 -5.29 -13.51
N LYS A 69 3.56 -6.09 -14.55
CA LYS A 69 2.94 -7.39 -14.79
C LYS A 69 3.88 -8.50 -14.31
N THR A 70 3.64 -9.05 -13.12
CA THR A 70 4.55 -9.99 -12.44
C THR A 70 3.78 -10.91 -11.47
N GLY A 71 4.50 -11.63 -10.61
CA GLY A 71 3.93 -12.35 -9.48
C GLY A 71 3.30 -11.38 -8.48
N VAL A 72 2.01 -11.55 -8.21
CA VAL A 72 1.21 -10.71 -7.31
C VAL A 72 0.51 -11.55 -6.26
N PHE A 73 0.15 -10.88 -5.17
CA PHE A 73 -0.59 -11.42 -4.05
C PHE A 73 -1.86 -10.58 -3.85
N PRO A 74 -3.01 -11.23 -3.59
CA PRO A 74 -4.24 -10.52 -3.31
C PRO A 74 -4.16 -9.83 -1.95
N VAL A 75 -4.59 -8.57 -1.90
CA VAL A 75 -4.78 -7.78 -0.68
C VAL A 75 -6.25 -7.44 -0.57
N GLU A 76 -6.90 -7.91 0.50
CA GLU A 76 -8.29 -7.57 0.81
C GLU A 76 -8.35 -6.16 1.40
N LEU A 77 -9.00 -5.24 0.68
CA LEU A 77 -9.24 -3.87 1.11
C LEU A 77 -10.65 -3.70 1.63
N GLN A 78 -10.80 -2.80 2.61
CA GLN A 78 -12.09 -2.29 3.07
C GLN A 78 -12.32 -0.90 2.47
N VAL A 79 -13.24 -0.81 1.52
CA VAL A 79 -13.56 0.42 0.79
C VAL A 79 -14.89 0.98 1.32
N PRO A 80 -14.93 2.23 1.82
CA PRO A 80 -16.18 2.86 2.21
C PRO A 80 -17.03 3.17 0.97
N ASP A 81 -18.31 2.81 1.04
CA ASP A 81 -19.34 3.01 0.03
C ASP A 81 -20.55 3.68 0.66
N PHE A 82 -21.06 4.76 0.05
CA PHE A 82 -22.15 5.55 0.62
C PHE A 82 -23.47 4.78 0.75
N SER A 83 -23.71 3.78 -0.10
CA SER A 83 -24.98 3.02 -0.10
C SER A 83 -24.88 1.72 0.68
N LYS A 84 -23.69 1.09 0.68
CA LYS A 84 -23.47 -0.26 1.19
C LYS A 84 -22.61 -0.31 2.46
N GLY A 85 -22.16 0.84 2.96
CA GLY A 85 -21.30 0.94 4.14
C GLY A 85 -19.85 0.60 3.81
N ILE A 86 -19.39 -0.61 4.15
CA ILE A 86 -18.03 -1.07 3.85
C ILE A 86 -18.10 -2.23 2.88
N VAL A 87 -17.44 -2.08 1.73
CA VAL A 87 -17.35 -3.11 0.70
C VAL A 87 -15.94 -3.68 0.69
N LYS A 88 -15.84 -5.02 0.70
CA LYS A 88 -14.58 -5.73 0.52
C LYS A 88 -14.18 -5.75 -0.95
N LYS A 89 -12.93 -5.43 -1.24
CA LYS A 89 -12.37 -5.44 -2.59
C LYS A 89 -10.95 -5.98 -2.58
N ASP A 90 -10.67 -6.94 -3.44
CA ASP A 90 -9.31 -7.44 -3.62
C ASP A 90 -8.55 -6.60 -4.65
N VAL A 91 -7.29 -6.28 -4.33
CA VAL A 91 -6.33 -5.72 -5.26
C VAL A 91 -5.07 -6.58 -5.31
N ASP A 92 -4.38 -6.56 -6.44
CA ASP A 92 -3.13 -7.32 -6.61
C ASP A 92 -1.91 -6.45 -6.33
N LEU A 93 -1.05 -6.87 -5.41
CA LEU A 93 0.25 -6.22 -5.16
C LEU A 93 1.41 -7.19 -5.43
N CYS A 94 2.46 -6.70 -6.11
CA CYS A 94 3.69 -7.47 -6.25
C CYS A 94 4.53 -7.39 -4.97
N TYR A 95 5.39 -8.39 -4.76
CA TYR A 95 6.26 -8.47 -3.58
C TYR A 95 7.07 -7.19 -3.32
N ARG A 96 7.60 -6.57 -4.38
CA ARG A 96 8.38 -5.32 -4.27
C ARG A 96 7.55 -4.16 -3.69
N CYS A 97 6.29 -4.06 -4.08
CA CYS A 97 5.40 -3.02 -3.54
C CYS A 97 4.94 -3.35 -2.13
N LEU A 98 4.72 -4.63 -1.80
CA LEU A 98 4.44 -5.08 -0.44
C LEU A 98 5.59 -4.76 0.52
N LYS A 99 6.84 -4.95 0.09
CA LYS A 99 8.01 -4.53 0.87
C LYS A 99 8.05 -3.02 1.10
N GLY A 100 7.79 -2.22 0.07
CA GLY A 100 7.72 -0.76 0.21
C GLY A 100 6.59 -0.29 1.14
N VAL A 101 5.48 -1.04 1.18
CA VAL A 101 4.38 -0.84 2.15
C VAL A 101 4.86 -1.09 3.58
N ASP A 102 5.57 -2.19 3.84
CA ASP A 102 6.09 -2.51 5.17
C ASP A 102 7.06 -1.43 5.68
N GLU A 103 7.98 -0.97 4.83
CA GLU A 103 8.89 0.14 5.15
C GLU A 103 8.12 1.43 5.51
N ALA A 104 7.06 1.74 4.76
CA ALA A 104 6.21 2.89 5.03
C ALA A 104 5.37 2.74 6.31
N TYR A 105 4.88 1.53 6.59
CA TYR A 105 4.15 1.21 7.81
C TYR A 105 5.01 1.40 9.06
N ILE A 106 6.22 0.83 9.06
CA ILE A 106 7.17 0.96 10.18
C ILE A 106 7.48 2.43 10.43
N ARG A 107 7.77 3.19 9.35
CA ARG A 107 8.03 4.62 9.46
C ARG A 107 6.83 5.38 10.02
N HIS A 108 5.62 5.10 9.51
CA HIS A 108 4.41 5.78 9.96
C HIS A 108 4.12 5.51 11.45
N LYS A 109 4.22 4.26 11.90
CA LYS A 109 4.00 3.94 13.33
C LYS A 109 5.07 4.58 14.23
N LYS A 110 6.32 4.70 13.76
CA LYS A 110 7.37 5.42 14.49
C LYS A 110 7.04 6.91 14.62
N GLU A 111 6.64 7.56 13.53
CA GLU A 111 6.22 8.97 13.51
C GLU A 111 5.05 9.22 14.49
N GLN A 112 4.06 8.30 14.54
CA GLN A 112 2.93 8.41 15.48
C GLN A 112 3.39 8.38 16.96
N ILE A 113 4.28 7.45 17.31
CA ILE A 113 4.82 7.34 18.68
C ILE A 113 5.63 8.59 19.07
N GLU A 114 6.45 9.11 18.16
CA GLU A 114 7.24 10.33 18.39
C GLU A 114 6.35 11.55 18.59
N MET A 115 5.25 11.66 17.82
CA MET A 115 4.28 12.73 18.01
C MET A 115 3.56 12.60 19.36
N GLU A 116 3.11 11.40 19.76
CA GLU A 116 2.44 11.17 21.04
C GLU A 116 3.33 11.52 22.25
N HIS A 117 4.63 11.19 22.19
CA HIS A 117 5.58 11.50 23.27
C HIS A 117 6.06 12.97 23.29
N GLY A 118 5.89 13.72 22.19
CA GLY A 118 6.31 15.13 22.11
C GLY A 118 5.32 16.13 22.74
N TYR A 119 4.15 15.68 23.20
CA TYR A 119 3.13 16.49 23.88
C TYR A 119 3.18 16.38 25.41
N HIS A 120 4.25 15.82 25.98
CA HIS A 120 4.48 15.71 27.43
C HIS A 120 5.61 16.61 27.92
#